data_AF-A0A3M6TRW4-F1
#
_entry.id   AF-A0A3M6TRW4-F1
#
_cell.length_a   1.000
_cell.length_b   1.000
_cell.length_c   1.000
_cell.angle_alpha   90.00
_cell.angle_beta   90.00
_cell.angle_gamma   90.00
#
_symmetry.space_group_name_H-M   'P 1'
#
loop_
_entity.id
_entity.type
_entity.pdbx_description
1 polymer ?
#
loop_
_entity_poly.entity_id
_entity_poly.type
_entity_poly.pdbx_seq_one_letter_code
_entity_poly.pdbx_strand_id
1 'polypeptide(L)'
;PLSTKFSIMAASASQTRVKEEVERSIEKLEKEKLRGLQAKSHLCAAKCCENLTPSKEEVQQCMNRCFVPIQQIQEYLGKELTGFQDRLGRCAQQCQDKIQDNVDPTTTQSELTKYQAELDVCVDQCCKTHLELIPKMFERINKVLSQVQDPSPR
;
A
#
# COMPACT_ATOMS: atom_id res chain seq x y z
N PRO A 1 -7.75 -31.50 -16.58
CA PRO A 1 -8.55 -30.30 -16.23
C PRO A 1 -7.73 -29.02 -16.41
N LEU A 2 -8.25 -28.05 -17.18
CA LEU A 2 -7.66 -26.72 -17.45
C LEU A 2 -7.41 -25.85 -16.19
N SER A 3 -7.74 -26.38 -15.00
CA SER A 3 -7.87 -25.63 -13.75
C SER A 3 -6.61 -25.59 -12.88
N THR A 4 -5.44 -26.08 -13.34
CA THR A 4 -4.23 -26.18 -12.50
C THR A 4 -2.94 -25.66 -13.17
N LYS A 5 -3.02 -25.01 -14.34
CA LYS A 5 -1.85 -24.44 -15.04
C LYS A 5 -1.71 -22.91 -14.96
N PHE A 6 -2.60 -22.22 -14.22
CA PHE A 6 -2.57 -20.76 -14.02
C PHE A 6 -2.28 -20.37 -12.57
N SER A 7 -1.52 -21.18 -11.85
CA SER A 7 -1.08 -20.80 -10.50
C SER A 7 0.03 -19.76 -10.60
N ILE A 8 -0.37 -18.51 -10.36
CA ILE A 8 0.42 -17.45 -9.74
C ILE A 8 1.62 -17.03 -10.58
N MET A 9 1.49 -15.84 -11.20
CA MET A 9 2.57 -15.01 -11.73
C MET A 9 3.93 -15.42 -11.14
N ALA A 10 4.81 -15.99 -11.96
CA ALA A 10 6.21 -16.07 -11.59
C ALA A 10 6.63 -14.63 -11.25
N ALA A 11 7.04 -14.39 -10.01
CA ALA A 11 7.34 -13.05 -9.53
C ALA A 11 8.43 -12.44 -10.42
N SER A 12 8.03 -11.59 -11.35
CA SER A 12 8.96 -10.98 -12.30
C SER A 12 9.91 -10.07 -11.50
N ALA A 13 11.13 -9.86 -12.00
CA ALA A 13 12.06 -8.94 -11.37
C ALA A 13 11.43 -7.55 -11.15
N SER A 14 10.55 -7.12 -12.05
CA SER A 14 9.82 -5.86 -11.93
C SER A 14 8.75 -5.87 -10.84
N GLN A 15 8.09 -7.01 -10.57
CA GLN A 15 7.17 -7.14 -9.43
C GLN A 15 7.91 -7.01 -8.09
N THR A 16 9.08 -7.64 -7.99
CA THR A 16 9.96 -7.49 -6.81
C THR A 16 10.39 -6.04 -6.63
N ARG A 17 10.80 -5.36 -7.71
CA ARG A 17 11.17 -3.94 -7.66
C ARG A 17 10.04 -3.03 -7.20
N VAL A 18 8.80 -3.28 -7.64
CA VAL A 18 7.63 -2.52 -7.17
C VAL A 18 7.47 -2.69 -5.67
N LYS A 19 7.51 -3.94 -5.17
CA LYS A 19 7.37 -4.23 -3.74
C LYS A 19 8.45 -3.51 -2.93
N GLU A 20 9.72 -3.67 -3.32
CA GLU A 20 10.84 -3.04 -2.62
C GLU A 20 10.73 -1.52 -2.60
N GLU A 21 10.31 -0.89 -3.70
CA GLU A 21 10.18 0.56 -3.78
C GLU A 21 9.05 1.09 -2.90
N VAL A 22 7.93 0.36 -2.83
CA VAL A 22 6.85 0.66 -1.89
C VAL A 22 7.36 0.51 -0.45
N GLU A 23 8.03 -0.59 -0.10
CA GLU A 23 8.56 -0.83 1.25
C GLU A 23 9.57 0.25 1.67
N ARG A 24 10.54 0.58 0.79
CA ARG A 24 11.50 1.67 1.01
C ARG A 24 10.81 3.01 1.25
N SER A 25 9.77 3.31 0.47
CA SER A 25 9.03 4.56 0.59
C SER A 25 8.20 4.62 1.88
N ILE A 26 7.60 3.51 2.31
CA ILE A 26 6.90 3.40 3.60
C ILE A 26 7.89 3.60 4.75
N GLU A 27 9.05 2.95 4.71
CA GLU A 27 10.07 3.08 5.75
C GLU A 27 10.58 4.53 5.87
N LYS A 28 10.80 5.20 4.73
CA LYS A 28 11.16 6.61 4.70
C LYS A 28 10.08 7.48 5.33
N LEU A 29 8.82 7.29 4.93
CA LEU A 29 7.68 8.02 5.46
C LEU A 29 7.53 7.83 6.98
N GLU A 30 7.69 6.60 7.45
CA GLU A 30 7.64 6.25 8.87
C GLU A 30 8.69 7.01 9.66
N LYS A 31 9.97 6.93 9.23
CA LYS A 31 11.09 7.61 9.89
C LYS A 31 10.93 9.13 9.90
N GLU A 32 10.55 9.72 8.77
CA GLU A 32 10.55 11.18 8.59
C GLU A 32 9.32 11.86 9.18
N LYS A 33 8.16 11.18 9.21
CA LYS A 33 6.87 11.80 9.54
C LYS A 33 6.11 11.09 10.65
N LEU A 34 6.02 9.76 10.60
CA LEU A 34 5.12 9.03 11.50
C LEU A 34 5.72 8.83 12.89
N ARG A 35 7.02 8.53 12.98
CA ARG A 35 7.68 8.23 14.25
C ARG A 35 7.65 9.40 15.23
N GLY A 36 7.91 10.60 14.73
CA GLY A 36 7.81 11.82 15.53
C GLY A 36 6.39 12.07 16.03
N LEU A 37 5.39 11.84 15.17
CA LEU A 37 3.98 11.96 15.54
C LEU A 37 3.57 10.90 16.58
N GLN A 38 4.01 9.65 16.44
CA GLN A 38 3.82 8.58 17.42
C GLN A 38 4.36 8.99 18.80
N ALA A 39 5.59 9.51 18.84
CA ALA A 39 6.19 9.98 20.07
C ALA A 39 5.33 11.07 20.73
N LYS A 40 4.85 12.05 19.96
CA LYS A 40 3.95 13.10 20.46
C LYS A 40 2.62 12.53 20.97
N SER A 41 2.04 11.54 20.30
CA SER A 41 0.80 10.88 20.73
C SER A 41 0.97 10.19 22.09
N HIS A 42 2.08 9.47 22.29
CA HIS A 42 2.38 8.83 23.57
C HIS A 42 2.64 9.85 24.68
N LEU A 43 3.37 10.93 24.40
CA LEU A 43 3.59 12.01 25.38
C LEU A 43 2.29 12.74 25.75
N CYS A 44 1.39 12.93 24.77
CA CYS A 44 0.06 13.47 25.02
C CYS A 44 -0.74 12.56 25.96
N ALA A 45 -0.76 11.25 25.70
CA ALA A 45 -1.47 10.29 26.53
C ALA A 45 -0.89 10.22 27.96
N ALA A 46 0.44 10.31 28.10
CA ALA A 46 1.09 10.38 29.41
C ALA A 46 0.60 11.58 30.24
N LYS A 47 0.51 12.76 29.63
CA LYS A 47 -0.02 13.98 30.29
C LYS A 47 -1.48 13.83 30.72
N CYS A 48 -2.30 13.07 29.97
CA CYS A 48 -3.66 12.75 30.40
C CYS A 48 -3.66 11.96 31.71
N CYS A 49 -2.75 10.99 31.86
CA CYS A 49 -2.62 10.17 33.06
C CYS A 49 -2.01 10.89 34.26
N GLU A 50 -1.15 11.89 34.02
CA GLU A 50 -0.58 12.73 35.09
C GLU A 50 -1.63 13.62 35.75
N ASN A 51 -2.72 13.95 35.05
CA ASN A 51 -3.79 14.75 35.61
C ASN A 51 -4.76 13.90 36.43
N LEU A 52 -4.71 14.06 37.75
CA LEU A 52 -5.54 13.31 38.71
C LEU A 52 -6.90 13.97 39.00
N THR A 53 -7.22 15.10 38.37
CA THR A 53 -8.50 15.81 38.57
C THR A 53 -9.69 15.18 37.83
N PRO A 54 -9.58 14.78 36.55
CA PRO A 54 -10.68 14.19 35.79
C PRO A 54 -11.03 12.78 36.26
N SER A 55 -12.25 12.33 35.94
CA SER A 55 -12.68 10.94 36.15
C SER A 55 -11.88 9.97 35.28
N LYS A 56 -11.96 8.68 35.61
CA LYS A 56 -11.38 7.60 34.80
C LYS A 56 -11.83 7.67 33.33
N GLU A 57 -13.12 7.91 33.10
CA GLU A 57 -13.70 8.00 31.76
C GLU A 57 -13.15 9.20 30.99
N GLU A 58 -12.98 10.34 31.65
CA GLU A 58 -12.41 11.56 31.06
C GLU A 58 -10.94 11.36 30.68
N VAL A 59 -10.15 10.71 31.54
CA VAL A 59 -8.75 10.35 31.23
C VAL A 59 -8.66 9.41 30.02
N GLN A 60 -9.55 8.41 29.94
CA GLN A 60 -9.58 7.50 28.78
C GLN A 60 -9.93 8.23 27.48
N GLN A 61 -10.89 9.14 27.52
CA GLN A 61 -11.23 9.97 26.36
C GLN A 61 -10.07 10.86 25.92
N CYS A 62 -9.37 11.49 26.89
CA CYS A 62 -8.16 12.27 26.63
C CYS A 62 -7.09 11.43 25.92
N MET A 63 -6.79 10.23 26.44
CA MET A 63 -5.82 9.32 25.81
C MET A 63 -6.24 8.94 24.39
N ASN A 64 -7.51 8.63 24.15
CA ASN A 64 -7.99 8.26 22.83
C ASN A 64 -7.81 9.40 21.81
N ARG A 65 -8.06 10.66 22.21
CA ARG A 65 -7.86 11.84 21.35
C ARG A 65 -6.41 11.99 20.90
N CYS A 66 -5.44 11.67 21.75
CA CYS A 66 -4.02 11.74 21.41
C CYS A 66 -3.62 10.85 20.23
N PHE A 67 -4.38 9.78 19.93
CA PHE A 67 -4.11 8.86 18.83
C PHE A 67 -4.99 9.08 17.59
N VAL A 68 -5.97 9.98 17.63
CA VAL A 68 -6.80 10.31 16.46
C VAL A 68 -5.96 10.77 15.26
N PRO A 69 -4.98 11.70 15.41
CA PRO A 69 -4.18 12.16 14.28
C PRO A 69 -3.44 11.03 13.55
N ILE A 70 -2.85 10.11 14.31
CA ILE A 70 -2.12 8.99 13.70
C ILE A 70 -3.05 7.96 13.08
N GLN A 71 -4.21 7.70 13.67
CA GLN A 71 -5.19 6.78 13.08
C GLN A 71 -5.68 7.28 11.71
N GLN A 72 -5.97 8.58 11.59
CA GLN A 72 -6.36 9.20 10.31
C GLN A 72 -5.30 9.02 9.22
N ILE A 73 -4.03 9.20 9.61
CA ILE A 73 -2.89 9.02 8.70
C ILE A 73 -2.77 7.56 8.26
N GLN A 74 -2.82 6.62 9.20
CA GLN A 74 -2.68 5.20 8.91
C GLN A 74 -3.81 4.72 7.99
N GLU A 75 -5.04 5.20 8.21
CA GLU A 75 -6.18 4.91 7.33
C GLU A 75 -5.96 5.47 5.91
N TYR A 76 -5.49 6.72 5.79
CA TYR A 76 -5.22 7.32 4.47
C TYR A 76 -4.09 6.60 3.72
N LEU A 77 -2.99 6.30 4.42
CA LEU A 77 -1.89 5.51 3.87
C LEU A 77 -2.38 4.15 3.38
N GLY A 78 -3.18 3.45 4.19
CA GLY A 78 -3.78 2.18 3.81
C GLY A 78 -4.62 2.28 2.54
N LYS A 79 -5.49 3.30 2.44
CA LYS A 79 -6.32 3.56 1.25
C LYS A 79 -5.48 3.77 -0.02
N GLU A 80 -4.43 4.59 0.05
CA GLU A 80 -3.54 4.84 -1.10
C GLU A 80 -2.80 3.56 -1.53
N LEU A 81 -2.28 2.78 -0.58
CA LEU A 81 -1.58 1.52 -0.84
C LEU A 81 -2.50 0.46 -1.45
N THR A 82 -3.71 0.27 -0.90
CA THR A 82 -4.70 -0.64 -1.46
C THR A 82 -5.09 -0.21 -2.87
N GLY A 83 -5.37 1.09 -3.09
CA GLY A 83 -5.71 1.60 -4.41
C GLY A 83 -4.58 1.39 -5.44
N PHE A 84 -3.31 1.51 -5.02
CA PHE A 84 -2.15 1.21 -5.86
C PHE A 84 -2.07 -0.29 -6.20
N GLN A 85 -2.19 -1.17 -5.21
CA GLN A 85 -2.15 -2.62 -5.38
C GLN A 85 -3.28 -3.11 -6.29
N ASP A 86 -4.50 -2.59 -6.11
CA ASP A 86 -5.67 -2.94 -6.91
C ASP A 86 -5.49 -2.57 -8.38
N ARG A 87 -4.92 -1.39 -8.65
CA ARG A 87 -4.63 -0.95 -10.03
C ARG A 87 -3.56 -1.82 -10.69
N LEU A 88 -2.51 -2.18 -9.96
CA LEU A 88 -1.48 -3.08 -10.45
C LEU A 88 -2.05 -4.48 -10.72
N GLY A 89 -2.85 -5.01 -9.80
CA GLY A 89 -3.52 -6.30 -9.94
C GLY A 89 -4.44 -6.34 -11.16
N ARG A 90 -5.27 -5.31 -11.35
CA ARG A 90 -6.11 -5.19 -12.55
C ARG A 90 -5.30 -5.09 -13.84
N CYS A 91 -4.15 -4.42 -13.83
CA CYS A 91 -3.27 -4.35 -15.00
C CYS A 91 -2.75 -5.75 -15.37
N ALA A 92 -2.30 -6.53 -14.39
CA ALA A 92 -1.84 -7.90 -14.61
C ALA A 92 -2.99 -8.83 -15.09
N GLN A 93 -4.20 -8.67 -14.52
CA GLN A 93 -5.38 -9.40 -14.98
C GLN A 93 -5.72 -9.08 -16.44
N GLN A 94 -5.67 -7.82 -16.85
CA GLN A 94 -5.88 -7.45 -18.26
C GLN A 94 -4.84 -8.06 -19.20
N CYS A 95 -3.59 -8.24 -18.75
CA CYS A 95 -2.60 -8.99 -19.52
C CYS A 95 -3.00 -10.46 -19.68
N GLN A 96 -3.47 -11.09 -18.60
CA GLN A 96 -3.93 -12.47 -18.61
C GLN A 96 -5.15 -12.65 -19.53
N ASP A 97 -6.14 -11.77 -19.45
CA ASP A 97 -7.36 -11.83 -20.27
C ASP A 97 -7.03 -11.78 -21.76
N LYS A 98 -6.14 -10.85 -22.17
CA LYS A 98 -5.67 -10.74 -23.56
C LYS A 98 -5.02 -12.01 -24.08
N ILE A 99 -4.30 -12.74 -23.22
CA ILE A 99 -3.69 -14.01 -23.61
C ILE A 99 -4.76 -15.09 -23.71
N GLN A 100 -5.70 -15.14 -22.77
CA GLN A 100 -6.79 -16.11 -22.78
C GLN A 100 -7.70 -15.97 -24.02
N ASP A 101 -7.92 -14.75 -24.51
CA ASP A 101 -8.68 -14.49 -25.75
C ASP A 101 -8.06 -15.15 -27.00
N ASN A 102 -6.76 -15.50 -26.95
CA ASN A 102 -6.03 -16.13 -28.06
C ASN A 102 -5.83 -17.65 -27.86
N VAL A 103 -6.30 -18.22 -26.75
CA VAL A 103 -6.15 -19.66 -26.46
C VAL A 103 -7.44 -20.40 -26.85
N ASP A 104 -7.30 -21.38 -27.74
CA ASP A 104 -8.36 -22.30 -28.16
C ASP A 104 -7.99 -23.79 -27.90
N PRO A 105 -8.92 -24.75 -28.08
CA PRO A 105 -8.65 -26.17 -27.82
C PRO A 105 -7.57 -26.81 -28.71
N THR A 106 -7.20 -26.17 -29.81
CA THR A 106 -6.18 -26.61 -30.78
C THR A 106 -4.80 -25.97 -30.54
N THR A 107 -4.71 -25.02 -29.61
CA THR A 107 -3.46 -24.34 -29.23
C THR A 107 -2.36 -25.34 -28.91
N THR A 108 -1.25 -25.24 -29.62
CA THR A 108 -0.08 -26.10 -29.48
C THR A 108 0.77 -25.71 -28.28
N GLN A 109 1.64 -26.63 -27.84
CA GLN A 109 2.58 -26.35 -26.75
C GLN A 109 3.57 -25.21 -27.09
N SER A 110 3.92 -25.03 -28.36
CA SER A 110 4.77 -23.94 -28.82
C SER A 110 4.09 -22.58 -28.72
N GLU A 111 2.79 -22.52 -29.04
CA GLU A 111 1.98 -21.30 -28.89
C GLU A 111 1.79 -20.94 -27.43
N LEU A 112 1.56 -21.92 -26.55
CA LEU A 112 1.50 -21.69 -25.11
C LEU A 112 2.79 -21.08 -24.55
N THR A 113 3.97 -21.51 -25.02
CA THR A 113 5.24 -20.89 -24.61
C THR A 113 5.36 -19.45 -25.10
N LYS A 114 4.91 -19.16 -26.32
CA LYS A 114 4.86 -17.79 -26.85
C LYS A 114 3.91 -16.90 -26.03
N TYR A 115 2.72 -17.39 -25.73
CA TYR A 115 1.72 -16.70 -24.91
C TYR A 115 2.21 -16.42 -23.49
N GLN A 116 2.96 -17.35 -22.90
CA GLN A 116 3.60 -17.10 -21.60
C GLN A 116 4.62 -15.96 -21.69
N ALA A 117 5.45 -15.93 -22.72
CA ALA A 117 6.42 -14.85 -22.90
C ALA A 117 5.73 -13.48 -23.14
N GLU A 118 4.64 -13.46 -23.91
CA GLU A 118 3.82 -12.25 -24.11
C GLU A 118 3.17 -11.77 -22.81
N LEU A 119 2.67 -12.69 -21.98
CA LEU A 119 2.15 -12.39 -20.64
C LEU A 119 3.23 -11.73 -19.78
N ASP A 120 4.42 -12.33 -19.73
CA ASP A 120 5.54 -11.84 -18.91
C ASP A 120 5.95 -10.42 -19.33
N VAL A 121 6.04 -10.14 -20.63
CA VAL A 121 6.33 -8.80 -21.17
C VAL A 121 5.23 -7.80 -20.80
N CYS A 122 3.96 -8.19 -20.91
CA CYS A 122 2.85 -7.32 -20.56
C CYS A 122 2.84 -6.97 -19.06
N VAL A 123 3.02 -7.97 -18.19
CA VAL A 123 3.09 -7.78 -16.73
C VAL A 123 4.30 -6.95 -16.33
N ASP A 124 5.46 -7.16 -16.97
CA ASP A 124 6.65 -6.33 -16.76
C ASP A 124 6.38 -4.85 -17.07
N GLN A 125 5.66 -4.58 -18.17
CA GLN A 125 5.25 -3.23 -18.53
C GLN A 125 4.25 -2.62 -17.51
N CYS A 126 3.31 -3.43 -16.99
CA CYS A 126 2.44 -3.01 -15.89
C CYS A 126 3.27 -2.56 -14.69
N CYS A 127 4.24 -3.36 -14.26
CA CYS A 127 5.11 -3.04 -13.13
C CYS A 127 5.93 -1.77 -13.37
N LYS A 128 6.57 -1.62 -14.54
CA LYS A 128 7.34 -0.42 -14.91
C LYS A 128 6.48 0.85 -14.84
N THR A 129 5.29 0.80 -15.42
CA THR A 129 4.36 1.93 -15.41
C THR A 129 3.92 2.27 -13.98
N HIS A 130 3.72 1.26 -13.12
CA HIS A 130 3.33 1.49 -11.72
C HIS A 130 4.49 1.97 -10.85
N LEU A 131 5.74 1.58 -11.12
CA LEU A 131 6.92 2.13 -10.43
C LEU A 131 6.94 3.67 -10.53
N GLU A 132 6.62 4.23 -11.69
CA GLU A 132 6.56 5.68 -11.92
C GLU A 132 5.44 6.38 -11.14
N LEU A 133 4.44 5.64 -10.66
CA LEU A 133 3.33 6.17 -9.87
C LEU A 133 3.63 6.22 -8.37
N ILE A 134 4.60 5.43 -7.89
CA ILE A 134 4.95 5.36 -6.46
C ILE A 134 5.35 6.75 -5.91
N PRO A 135 6.27 7.51 -6.54
CA PRO A 135 6.64 8.83 -6.02
C PRO A 135 5.44 9.77 -5.89
N LYS A 136 4.56 9.80 -6.90
CA LYS A 136 3.35 10.62 -6.91
C LYS A 136 2.35 10.23 -5.81
N MET A 137 2.25 8.94 -5.49
CA MET A 137 1.44 8.45 -4.37
C MET A 137 1.99 8.96 -3.04
N PHE A 138 3.30 8.85 -2.83
CA PHE A 138 3.94 9.33 -1.60
C PHE A 138 3.96 10.86 -1.47
N GLU A 139 3.99 11.61 -2.57
CA GLU A 139 3.77 13.06 -2.54
C GLU A 139 2.38 13.43 -2.02
N ARG A 140 1.32 12.75 -2.49
CA ARG A 140 -0.04 12.96 -1.98
C ARG A 140 -0.15 12.62 -0.50
N ILE A 141 0.43 11.49 -0.10
CA ILE A 141 0.48 11.08 1.31
C ILE A 141 1.16 12.16 2.14
N ASN A 142 2.36 12.60 1.78
CA ASN A 142 3.09 13.65 2.49
C ASN A 142 2.30 14.95 2.60
N LYS A 143 1.57 15.33 1.56
CA LYS A 143 0.70 16.52 1.59
C LYS A 143 -0.38 16.40 2.66
N VAL A 144 -1.04 15.24 2.76
CA VAL A 144 -2.03 14.98 3.83
C VAL A 144 -1.35 14.99 5.19
N LEU A 145 -0.19 14.34 5.35
CA LEU A 145 0.54 14.32 6.62
C LEU A 145 0.88 15.73 7.12
N SER A 146 1.24 16.64 6.21
CA SER A 146 1.59 18.03 6.57
C SER A 146 0.41 18.86 7.10
N GLN A 147 -0.82 18.39 6.91
CA GLN A 147 -2.04 19.06 7.35
C GLN A 147 -2.61 18.48 8.65
N VAL A 148 -2.05 17.37 9.13
CA VAL A 148 -2.52 16.70 10.33
C VAL A 148 -2.05 17.48 11.56
N GLN A 149 -2.99 17.75 12.47
CA GLN A 149 -2.72 18.48 13.70
C GLN A 149 -1.91 17.62 14.68
N ASP A 150 -1.08 18.28 15.49
CA ASP A 150 -0.34 17.60 16.55
C ASP A 150 -1.30 17.04 17.62
N PRO A 151 -0.98 15.88 18.24
CA PRO A 151 -1.74 15.32 19.35
C PRO A 151 -1.89 16.32 20.50
N SER A 152 -3.14 16.56 20.92
CA SER A 152 -3.49 17.47 22.00
C SER A 152 -4.29 16.75 23.09
N PRO A 153 -3.98 16.99 24.39
CA PRO A 153 -4.78 16.50 25.50
C PRO A 153 -6.06 17.32 25.75
N ARG A 154 -6.20 18.50 25.10
CA ARG A 154 -7.42 19.31 25.09
C ARG A 154 -8.28 18.94 23.90
#